data_AF-A0A9E5N3V0-F1
#
_entry.id   AF-A0A9E5N3V0-F1
#
_cell.length_a   1.000
_cell.length_b   1.000
_cell.length_c   1.000
_cell.angle_alpha   90.00
_cell.angle_beta   90.00
_cell.angle_gamma   90.00
#
_symmetry.space_group_name_H-M   'P 1'
#
loop_
_entity.id
_entity.type
_entity.pdbx_description
1 polymer ?
#
loop_
_entity_poly.entity_id
_entity_poly.type
_entity_poly.pdbx_seq_one_letter_code
_entity_poly.pdbx_strand_id
1 'polypeptide(L)'
;MVKDYKRFRSEVRKDLHKVTITIPDEALDWFYRLSRMMKKKQGYKLPRSYIVRSLINVFMKLDINVEGVRTERDLEERILRAIKKY
;
A
#
# COMPACT_ATOMS: atom_id res chain seq x y z
N MET A 1 -3.54 -19.48 -14.77
CA MET A 1 -4.10 -19.62 -13.40
C MET A 1 -4.81 -18.34 -13.01
N VAL A 2 -6.14 -18.31 -13.08
CA VAL A 2 -6.93 -17.20 -12.52
C VAL A 2 -6.96 -17.44 -11.01
N LYS A 3 -6.30 -16.58 -10.23
CA LYS A 3 -6.27 -16.70 -8.77
C LYS A 3 -7.70 -16.56 -8.23
N ASP A 4 -8.13 -17.52 -7.43
CA ASP A 4 -9.48 -17.67 -6.88
C ASP A 4 -9.76 -16.67 -5.74
N TYR A 5 -9.82 -15.37 -6.07
CA TYR A 5 -10.22 -14.35 -5.10
C TYR A 5 -11.72 -14.09 -5.22
N LYS A 6 -12.49 -14.59 -4.24
CA LYS A 6 -13.91 -14.27 -4.06
C LYS A 6 -14.09 -12.75 -3.87
N ARG A 7 -15.26 -12.22 -4.24
CA ARG A 7 -15.57 -10.78 -4.30
C ARG A 7 -14.98 -9.97 -3.14
N PHE A 8 -14.16 -9.00 -3.52
CA PHE A 8 -13.32 -8.11 -2.71
C PHE A 8 -13.89 -7.48 -1.41
N ARG A 9 -15.21 -7.35 -1.26
CA ARG A 9 -15.83 -6.66 -0.10
C ARG A 9 -16.15 -7.55 1.09
N SER A 10 -16.31 -8.86 0.89
CA SER A 10 -16.74 -9.78 1.95
C SER A 10 -15.59 -10.31 2.83
N GLU A 11 -14.33 -10.11 2.44
CA GLU A 11 -13.15 -10.64 3.15
C GLU A 11 -12.45 -9.61 4.05
N VAL A 12 -13.05 -8.43 4.22
CA VAL A 12 -12.45 -7.41 5.09
C VAL A 12 -12.58 -7.86 6.54
N ARG A 13 -11.44 -8.10 7.19
CA ARG A 13 -11.33 -8.26 8.64
C ARG A 13 -12.14 -7.21 9.38
N LYS A 14 -12.91 -7.63 10.39
CA LYS A 14 -13.81 -6.74 11.14
C LYS A 14 -13.10 -5.97 12.27
N ASP A 15 -11.90 -6.41 12.64
CA ASP A 15 -11.08 -5.90 13.74
C ASP A 15 -10.07 -4.82 13.29
N LEU A 16 -10.49 -3.91 12.42
CA LEU A 16 -9.62 -2.88 11.88
C LEU A 16 -9.72 -1.58 12.67
N HIS A 17 -8.57 -1.01 13.03
CA HIS A 17 -8.48 0.32 13.60
C HIS A 17 -8.46 1.39 12.50
N LYS A 18 -9.24 2.46 12.68
CA LYS A 18 -9.22 3.62 11.80
C LYS A 18 -7.99 4.48 12.12
N VAL A 19 -7.18 4.75 11.11
CA VAL A 19 -6.06 5.71 11.19
C VAL A 19 -6.39 6.90 10.29
N THR A 20 -6.33 8.11 10.85
CA THR A 20 -6.43 9.35 10.09
C THR A 20 -5.03 9.79 9.70
N ILE A 21 -4.80 10.00 8.41
CA ILE A 21 -3.51 10.45 7.87
C ILE A 21 -3.71 11.74 7.09
N THR A 22 -2.72 12.62 7.16
CA THR A 22 -2.63 13.80 6.29
C THR A 22 -1.75 13.42 5.11
N ILE A 23 -2.25 13.61 3.89
CA ILE A 23 -1.51 13.34 2.65
C ILE A 23 -1.73 14.48 1.68
N PRO A 24 -0.75 14.77 0.81
CA PRO A 24 -0.88 15.84 -0.17
C PRO A 24 -1.82 15.43 -1.31
N ASP A 25 -2.35 16.42 -2.05
CA ASP A 25 -3.29 16.19 -3.15
C ASP A 25 -2.68 15.30 -4.26
N GLU A 26 -1.38 15.41 -4.49
CA GLU A 26 -0.64 14.58 -5.43
C GLU A 26 -0.74 13.09 -5.09
N ALA A 27 -0.72 12.75 -3.79
CA ALA A 27 -0.88 11.38 -3.31
C ALA A 27 -2.32 10.88 -3.50
N LEU A 28 -3.32 11.74 -3.24
CA LEU A 28 -4.72 11.42 -3.50
C LEU A 28 -4.97 11.11 -4.98
N ASP A 29 -4.42 11.92 -5.87
CA ASP A 29 -4.48 11.75 -7.31
C ASP A 29 -3.73 10.50 -7.78
N TRP A 30 -2.57 10.22 -7.18
CA TRP A 30 -1.84 8.99 -7.42
C TRP A 30 -2.69 7.75 -7.09
N PHE A 31 -3.33 7.70 -5.91
CA PHE A 31 -4.23 6.60 -5.55
C PHE A 31 -5.38 6.43 -6.54
N TYR A 32 -5.98 7.56 -6.97
CA TYR A 32 -7.07 7.53 -7.94
C TYR A 32 -6.63 6.95 -9.29
N ARG A 33 -5.50 7.44 -9.83
CA ARG A 33 -4.92 6.96 -11.09
C ARG A 33 -4.52 5.48 -11.01
N LEU A 34 -3.89 5.07 -9.92
CA LEU A 34 -3.49 3.68 -9.68
C LEU A 34 -4.70 2.74 -9.74
N SER A 35 -5.76 3.05 -8.99
CA SER A 35 -6.98 2.22 -8.95
C SER A 35 -7.68 2.13 -10.32
N ARG A 36 -7.67 3.23 -11.10
CA ARG A 36 -8.20 3.22 -12.48
C ARG A 36 -7.36 2.37 -13.41
N MET A 37 -6.03 2.45 -13.29
CA MET A 37 -5.11 1.65 -14.09
C MET A 37 -5.28 0.15 -13.82
N MET A 38 -5.47 -0.26 -12.55
CA MET A 38 -5.78 -1.65 -12.20
C MET A 38 -7.03 -2.15 -12.96
N LYS A 39 -8.11 -1.36 -12.94
CA LYS A 39 -9.34 -1.70 -13.70
C LYS A 39 -9.09 -1.76 -15.21
N LYS A 40 -8.33 -0.81 -15.77
CA LYS A 40 -7.97 -0.79 -17.20
C LYS A 40 -7.17 -2.04 -17.60
N LYS A 41 -6.31 -2.54 -16.71
CA LYS A 41 -5.49 -3.75 -16.89
C LYS A 41 -6.23 -5.03 -16.46
N GLN A 42 -7.55 -5.11 -16.70
CA GLN A 42 -8.41 -6.27 -16.40
C GLN A 42 -8.50 -6.67 -14.90
N GLY A 43 -8.08 -5.79 -13.99
CA GLY A 43 -8.26 -5.96 -12.55
C GLY A 43 -9.50 -5.25 -12.00
N TYR A 44 -9.53 -5.05 -10.69
CA TYR A 44 -10.58 -4.30 -9.99
C TYR A 44 -10.10 -2.92 -9.54
N LYS A 45 -11.02 -1.96 -9.45
CA LYS A 45 -10.75 -0.65 -8.84
C LYS A 45 -10.73 -0.81 -7.32
N LEU A 46 -9.53 -0.88 -6.75
CA LEU A 46 -9.37 -1.02 -5.30
C LEU A 46 -9.69 0.29 -4.56
N PRO A 47 -10.38 0.25 -3.41
CA PRO A 47 -10.50 1.36 -2.48
C PRO A 47 -9.14 1.74 -1.90
N ARG A 48 -8.95 3.02 -1.60
CA ARG A 48 -7.69 3.57 -1.06
C ARG A 48 -7.22 2.85 0.20
N SER A 49 -8.14 2.56 1.12
CA SER A 49 -7.83 1.85 2.38
C SER A 49 -7.23 0.46 2.16
N TYR A 50 -7.57 -0.22 1.07
CA TYR A 50 -6.99 -1.53 0.75
C TYR A 50 -5.62 -1.36 0.12
N ILE A 51 -5.42 -0.35 -0.72
CA ILE A 51 -4.10 -0.03 -1.29
C ILE A 51 -3.13 0.28 -0.15
N VAL A 52 -3.50 1.20 0.76
CA VAL A 52 -2.69 1.56 1.92
C VAL A 52 -2.40 0.34 2.80
N ARG A 53 -3.41 -0.49 3.10
CA ARG A 53 -3.20 -1.70 3.90
C ARG A 53 -2.30 -2.72 3.22
N SER A 54 -2.44 -2.91 1.91
CA SER A 54 -1.55 -3.80 1.15
C SER A 54 -0.11 -3.30 1.17
N LEU A 55 0.12 -1.99 1.05
CA LEU A 55 1.44 -1.39 1.19
C LEU A 55 2.01 -1.64 2.59
N ILE A 56 1.25 -1.36 3.66
CA ILE A 56 1.67 -1.63 5.05
C ILE A 56 1.99 -3.11 5.26
N ASN A 57 1.15 -4.02 4.77
CA ASN A 57 1.38 -5.47 4.89
C ASN A 57 2.65 -5.92 4.17
N VAL A 58 3.03 -5.27 3.06
CA VAL A 58 4.32 -5.53 2.41
C VAL A 58 5.45 -4.94 3.24
N PHE A 59 5.32 -3.71 3.72
CA PHE A 59 6.31 -3.07 4.60
C PHE A 59 6.62 -3.88 5.85
N MET A 60 5.60 -4.49 6.48
CA MET A 60 5.78 -5.37 7.65
C MET A 60 6.59 -6.64 7.35
N LYS A 61 6.70 -7.05 6.07
CA LYS A 61 7.46 -8.23 5.65
C LYS A 61 8.88 -7.89 5.19
N LEU A 62 9.14 -6.62 4.89
CA LEU A 62 10.46 -6.16 4.48
C LEU A 62 11.32 -5.94 5.74
N ASP A 63 12.55 -6.46 5.71
CA ASP A 63 13.55 -6.18 6.74
C ASP A 63 14.16 -4.78 6.52
N ILE A 64 13.42 -3.75 6.94
CA ILE A 64 13.82 -2.36 6.77
C ILE A 64 14.66 -1.95 7.97
N ASN A 65 15.96 -1.73 7.74
CA ASN A 65 16.82 -1.17 8.77
C ASN A 65 16.46 0.29 9.05
N VAL A 66 15.85 0.54 10.21
CA VAL A 66 15.43 1.88 10.70
C VAL A 66 16.47 2.54 11.62
N GLU A 67 17.63 1.93 11.81
CA GLU A 67 18.69 2.48 12.67
C GLU A 67 19.12 3.87 12.19
N GLY A 68 19.02 4.85 13.09
CA GLY A 68 19.45 6.22 12.86
C GLY A 68 18.58 7.04 11.91
N VAL A 69 17.36 6.60 11.56
CA VAL A 69 16.41 7.40 10.76
C VAL A 69 16.01 8.67 11.52
N ARG A 70 16.13 9.84 10.88
CA ARG A 70 15.77 11.14 11.49
C ARG A 70 14.76 11.94 10.66
N THR A 71 14.63 11.63 9.38
CA THR A 71 13.73 12.33 8.46
C THR A 71 12.88 11.36 7.66
N GLU A 72 11.79 11.86 7.06
CA GLU A 72 10.96 11.09 6.14
C GLU A 72 11.78 10.55 4.96
N ARG A 73 12.68 11.40 4.41
CA ARG A 73 13.58 11.02 3.32
C ARG A 73 14.54 9.88 3.70
N ASP A 74 15.06 9.88 4.93
CA ASP A 74 15.92 8.77 5.38
C ASP A 74 15.14 7.45 5.34
N LEU A 75 13.90 7.47 5.85
CA LEU A 75 13.05 6.29 5.87
C LEU A 75 12.73 5.79 4.45
N GLU A 76 12.42 6.71 3.53
CA GLU A 76 12.21 6.40 2.11
C GLU A 76 13.42 5.70 1.50
N GLU A 77 14.64 6.17 1.78
CA GLU A 77 15.86 5.52 1.30
C GLU A 77 16.04 4.12 1.88
N ARG A 78 15.75 3.92 3.18
CA ARG A 78 15.83 2.60 3.81
C ARG A 78 14.83 1.63 3.19
N ILE A 79 13.61 2.09 2.94
CA ILE A 79 12.57 1.35 2.23
C ILE A 79 13.06 0.93 0.84
N LEU A 80 13.58 1.86 0.05
CA LEU A 80 14.04 1.57 -1.31
C LEU A 80 15.20 0.57 -1.31
N ARG A 81 16.11 0.66 -0.33
CA ARG A 81 17.20 -0.31 -0.14
C ARG A 81 16.67 -1.70 0.24
N ALA A 82 15.66 -1.78 1.10
CA ALA A 82 15.05 -3.05 1.48
C ALA A 82 14.34 -3.72 0.29
N ILE A 83 13.61 -2.96 -0.53
CA ILE A 83 12.95 -3.47 -1.73
C ILE A 83 13.96 -4.06 -2.73
N LYS A 84 15.13 -3.44 -2.90
CA LYS A 84 16.17 -3.95 -3.82
C LYS A 84 16.78 -5.29 -3.39
N LYS A 85 16.66 -5.64 -2.10
CA LYS A 85 17.20 -6.89 -1.54
C LYS A 85 16.19 -8.04 -1.54
N TYR A 86 14.90 -7.72 -1.66
CA TYR A 86 13.79 -8.67 -1.60
C TYR A 86 13.42 -9.19 -2.99
#